data_AF-A0A101VKS1-F1
#
_entry.id   AF-A0A101VKS1-F1
#
_cell.length_a   1.000
_cell.length_b   1.000
_cell.length_c   1.000
_cell.angle_alpha   90.00
_cell.angle_beta   90.00
_cell.angle_gamma   90.00
#
_symmetry.space_group_name_H-M   'P 1'
#
loop_
_entity.id
_entity.type
_entity.pdbx_description
1 polymer ?
#
loop_
_entity_poly.entity_id
_entity_poly.type
_entity_poly.pdbx_seq_one_letter_code
_entity_poly.pdbx_strand_id
1 'polypeptide(L)'
;MKKMIIRDMTVNEISTVDVPAVKGATAVILKSASVAIRKNAAEVAAGEAEPLLKAAEYADAMMVRAGEIALEKGCTPGKALLDQSGTDPVLIELACSERSAEIAFRKARADAVYEASDQWT
;
A
#
# COMPACT_ATOMS: atom_id res chain seq x y z
N MET A 1 48.90 -2.32 -26.09
CA MET A 1 47.46 -2.30 -25.75
C MET A 1 47.29 -1.73 -24.34
N LYS A 2 46.69 -0.53 -24.22
CA LYS A 2 46.59 0.20 -22.94
C LYS A 2 45.20 -0.09 -22.34
N LYS A 3 45.14 -0.77 -21.18
CA LYS A 3 43.88 -1.01 -20.45
C LYS A 3 43.40 0.32 -19.86
N MET A 4 42.20 0.75 -20.26
CA MET A 4 41.57 1.97 -19.75
C MET A 4 40.75 1.60 -18.51
N ILE A 5 41.14 2.13 -17.35
CA ILE A 5 40.40 1.99 -16.08
C ILE A 5 39.43 3.17 -16.02
N ILE A 6 38.13 2.89 -16.08
CA ILE A 6 37.08 3.89 -15.87
C ILE A 6 37.01 4.14 -14.35
N ARG A 7 37.29 5.37 -13.93
CA ARG A 7 37.14 5.81 -12.54
C ARG A 7 35.72 6.36 -12.34
N ASP A 8 35.22 6.12 -11.13
CA ASP A 8 33.87 6.45 -10.65
C ASP A 8 33.31 7.74 -11.25
N MET A 9 32.24 7.59 -12.03
CA MET A 9 31.39 8.70 -12.43
C MET A 9 30.70 9.22 -11.17
N THR A 10 30.95 10.48 -10.84
CA THR A 10 30.21 11.19 -9.79
C THR A 10 28.75 11.32 -10.21
N VAL A 11 27.84 11.04 -9.27
CA VAL A 11 26.38 10.95 -9.41
C VAL A 11 25.72 12.18 -10.08
N ASN A 12 26.44 13.27 -10.24
CA ASN A 12 25.96 14.52 -10.84
C ASN A 12 25.95 14.54 -12.39
N GLU A 13 26.46 13.51 -13.06
CA GLU A 13 26.44 13.38 -14.53
C GLU A 13 25.32 12.44 -15.04
N ILE A 14 24.43 11.96 -14.17
CA ILE A 14 23.25 11.16 -14.55
C ILE A 14 22.23 12.08 -15.24
N SER A 15 22.53 12.26 -16.53
CA SER A 15 21.77 12.81 -17.63
C SER A 15 20.25 12.82 -17.45
N THR A 16 19.62 13.89 -17.96
CA THR A 16 18.17 14.08 -18.15
C THR A 16 17.46 12.93 -18.88
N VAL A 17 18.21 11.98 -19.47
CA VAL A 17 17.75 10.75 -20.11
C VAL A 17 17.34 9.66 -19.12
N ASP A 18 17.87 9.66 -17.89
CA ASP A 18 17.57 8.63 -16.88
C ASP A 18 16.34 8.97 -16.02
N VAL A 19 15.88 10.21 -16.03
CA VAL A 19 14.70 10.64 -15.25
C VAL A 19 13.42 9.88 -15.66
N PRO A 20 13.10 9.67 -16.95
CA PRO A 20 11.95 8.85 -17.35
C PRO A 20 12.11 7.38 -16.98
N ALA A 21 13.33 6.82 -17.07
CA ALA A 21 13.61 5.43 -16.72
C ALA A 21 13.49 5.20 -15.20
N VAL A 22 14.02 6.12 -14.38
CA VAL A 22 13.88 6.10 -12.93
C VAL A 22 12.42 6.29 -12.52
N LYS A 23 11.70 7.23 -13.13
CA LYS A 23 10.25 7.41 -12.87
C LYS A 23 9.45 6.16 -13.27
N GLY A 24 9.76 5.55 -14.41
CA GLY A 24 9.14 4.31 -14.87
C GLY A 24 9.40 3.13 -13.94
N ALA A 25 10.67 2.91 -13.56
CA ALA A 25 11.04 1.84 -12.63
C ALA A 25 10.40 2.04 -11.26
N THR A 26 10.38 3.27 -10.74
CA THR A 26 9.73 3.61 -9.47
C THR A 26 8.23 3.36 -9.53
N ALA A 27 7.56 3.75 -10.63
CA ALA A 27 6.15 3.47 -10.85
C ALA A 27 5.85 1.96 -10.91
N VAL A 28 6.72 1.17 -11.56
CA VAL A 28 6.57 -0.29 -11.62
C VAL A 28 6.75 -0.91 -10.24
N ILE A 29 7.76 -0.49 -9.47
CA ILE A 29 8.02 -1.00 -8.12
C ILE A 29 6.84 -0.69 -7.17
N LEU A 30 6.35 0.54 -7.20
CA LEU A 30 5.16 0.97 -6.43
C LEU A 30 3.91 0.18 -6.83
N LYS A 31 3.73 -0.04 -8.14
CA LYS A 31 2.60 -0.83 -8.66
C LYS A 31 2.68 -2.30 -8.25
N SER A 32 3.89 -2.90 -8.23
CA SER A 32 4.07 -4.27 -7.78
C SER A 32 3.89 -4.45 -6.27
N ALA A 33 4.33 -3.49 -5.46
CA ALA A 33 4.13 -3.52 -4.01
C ALA A 33 2.64 -3.48 -3.63
N SER A 34 1.84 -2.68 -4.35
CA SER A 34 0.39 -2.60 -4.12
C SER A 34 -0.41 -3.81 -4.61
N VAL A 35 0.17 -4.72 -5.40
CA VAL A 35 -0.52 -5.95 -5.84
C VAL A 35 -0.73 -6.91 -4.68
N ALA A 36 0.26 -7.08 -3.81
CA ALA A 36 0.16 -7.98 -2.66
C ALA A 36 -0.92 -7.49 -1.67
N ILE A 37 -0.93 -6.19 -1.38
CA ILE A 37 -1.93 -5.56 -0.49
C ILE A 37 -3.34 -5.72 -1.06
N ARG A 38 -3.53 -5.44 -2.36
CA ARG A 38 -4.83 -5.59 -3.02
C ARG A 38 -5.31 -7.04 -3.05
N LYS A 39 -4.41 -7.99 -3.31
CA LYS A 39 -4.75 -9.42 -3.30
C LYS A 39 -5.25 -9.85 -1.92
N ASN A 40 -4.49 -9.55 -0.87
CA ASN A 40 -4.94 -9.89 0.47
C ASN A 40 -6.22 -9.13 0.86
N ALA A 41 -6.39 -7.89 0.42
CA ALA A 41 -7.62 -7.14 0.69
C ALA A 41 -8.85 -7.79 0.06
N ALA A 42 -8.74 -8.31 -1.17
CA ALA A 42 -9.81 -9.06 -1.81
C ALA A 42 -10.15 -10.35 -1.06
N GLU A 43 -9.13 -11.12 -0.62
CA GLU A 43 -9.31 -12.36 0.16
C GLU A 43 -9.96 -12.09 1.53
N VAL A 44 -9.56 -11.00 2.19
CA VAL A 44 -10.17 -10.55 3.46
C VAL A 44 -11.60 -10.10 3.27
N ALA A 45 -11.89 -9.34 2.21
CA ALA A 45 -13.25 -8.90 1.89
C ALA A 45 -14.18 -10.07 1.53
N ALA A 46 -13.63 -11.14 0.93
CA ALA A 46 -14.34 -12.39 0.68
C ALA A 46 -14.52 -13.26 1.95
N GLY A 47 -13.87 -12.91 3.06
CA GLY A 47 -13.85 -13.71 4.29
C GLY A 47 -13.01 -14.98 4.18
N GLU A 48 -12.12 -15.05 3.20
CA GLU A 48 -11.26 -16.22 2.92
C GLU A 48 -9.90 -16.12 3.62
N ALA A 49 -9.50 -14.93 4.05
CA ALA A 49 -8.24 -14.70 4.76
C ALA A 49 -8.39 -13.70 5.91
N GLU A 50 -7.45 -13.78 6.86
CA GLU A 50 -7.24 -12.75 7.88
C GLU A 50 -6.40 -11.60 7.30
N PRO A 51 -6.57 -10.36 7.80
CA PRO A 51 -5.76 -9.23 7.41
C PRO A 51 -4.29 -9.46 7.80
N LEU A 52 -3.41 -9.47 6.79
CA LEU A 52 -1.97 -9.69 6.99
C LEU A 52 -1.22 -8.41 7.35
N LEU A 53 -1.83 -7.26 7.09
CA LEU A 53 -1.22 -5.93 7.25
C LEU A 53 -1.96 -5.11 8.31
N LYS A 54 -1.34 -4.04 8.78
CA LYS A 54 -1.97 -3.11 9.71
C LYS A 54 -3.03 -2.28 8.99
N ALA A 55 -4.03 -1.81 9.74
CA ALA A 55 -5.07 -0.91 9.21
C ALA A 55 -4.49 0.29 8.45
N ALA A 56 -3.43 0.91 8.98
CA ALA A 56 -2.75 2.04 8.33
C ALA A 56 -2.20 1.69 6.93
N GLU A 57 -1.73 0.46 6.71
CA GLU A 57 -1.18 0.04 5.41
C GLU A 57 -2.28 -0.15 4.35
N TYR A 58 -3.48 -0.61 4.76
CA TYR A 58 -4.64 -0.63 3.87
C TYR A 58 -5.15 0.78 3.58
N ALA A 59 -5.17 1.67 4.58
CA ALA A 59 -5.55 3.07 4.39
C ALA A 59 -4.59 3.81 3.43
N ASP A 60 -3.28 3.57 3.54
CA ASP A 60 -2.29 4.07 2.59
C ASP A 60 -2.54 3.54 1.18
N ALA A 61 -2.86 2.25 1.05
CA ALA A 61 -3.21 1.64 -0.24
C ALA A 61 -4.52 2.21 -0.83
N MET A 62 -5.51 2.57 0.01
CA MET A 62 -6.71 3.28 -0.44
C MET A 62 -6.36 4.65 -1.02
N MET A 63 -5.46 5.39 -0.36
CA MET A 63 -5.01 6.69 -0.85
C MET A 63 -4.22 6.57 -2.17
N VAL A 64 -3.43 5.51 -2.33
CA VAL A 64 -2.76 5.21 -3.60
C VAL A 64 -3.81 4.93 -4.70
N ARG A 65 -4.80 4.07 -4.43
CA ARG A 65 -5.88 3.77 -5.40
C ARG A 65 -6.69 5.01 -5.75
N ALA A 66 -7.01 5.84 -4.76
CA ALA A 66 -7.67 7.13 -5.00
C ALA A 66 -6.81 8.07 -5.84
N GLY A 67 -5.48 8.05 -5.67
CA GLY A 67 -4.54 8.77 -6.52
C GLY A 67 -4.54 8.28 -7.98
N GLU A 68 -4.60 6.97 -8.21
CA GLU A 68 -4.75 6.39 -9.56
C GLU A 68 -6.04 6.90 -10.24
N ILE A 69 -7.17 6.80 -9.52
CA ILE A 69 -8.48 7.27 -10.00
C ILE A 69 -8.47 8.78 -10.27
N ALA A 70 -7.80 9.55 -9.40
CA ALA A 70 -7.70 10.99 -9.55
C ALA A 70 -6.93 11.39 -10.81
N LEU A 71 -5.88 10.65 -11.16
CA LEU A 71 -5.15 10.83 -12.41
C LEU A 71 -6.02 10.48 -13.63
N GLU A 72 -6.80 9.40 -13.55
CA GLU A 72 -7.71 8.98 -14.62
C GLU A 72 -8.84 10.00 -14.87
N LYS A 73 -9.37 10.60 -13.79
CA LYS A 73 -10.52 11.52 -13.85
C LYS A 73 -10.14 13.00 -13.86
N GLY A 74 -8.87 13.34 -13.72
CA GLY A 74 -8.38 14.72 -13.65
C GLY A 74 -8.87 15.48 -12.42
N CYS A 75 -8.95 14.82 -11.26
CA CYS A 75 -9.38 15.44 -9.99
C CYS A 75 -8.33 15.26 -8.87
N THR A 76 -8.68 15.63 -7.64
CA THR A 76 -7.80 15.41 -6.48
C THR A 76 -8.05 14.01 -5.88
N PRO A 77 -7.04 13.37 -5.25
CA PRO A 77 -7.21 12.08 -4.60
C PRO A 77 -8.34 12.05 -3.57
N GLY A 78 -8.49 13.12 -2.76
CA GLY A 78 -9.58 13.22 -1.79
C GLY A 78 -10.97 13.25 -2.45
N LYS A 79 -11.11 13.96 -3.59
CA LYS A 79 -12.35 13.99 -4.36
C LYS A 79 -12.65 12.64 -5.01
N ALA A 80 -11.63 12.01 -5.60
CA ALA A 80 -11.73 10.67 -6.17
C ALA A 80 -12.17 9.64 -5.11
N LEU A 81 -11.57 9.67 -3.92
CA LEU A 81 -11.93 8.79 -2.81
C LEU A 81 -13.39 9.00 -2.39
N LEU A 82 -13.81 10.25 -2.20
CA LEU A 82 -15.19 10.57 -1.83
C LEU A 82 -16.20 10.06 -2.88
N ASP A 83 -15.90 10.30 -4.16
CA ASP A 83 -16.80 9.99 -5.27
C ASP A 83 -16.82 8.50 -5.63
N GLN A 84 -15.81 7.71 -5.22
CA GLN A 84 -15.65 6.31 -5.65
C GLN A 84 -15.59 5.29 -4.51
N SER A 85 -15.55 5.72 -3.25
CA SER A 85 -15.51 4.83 -2.08
C SER A 85 -16.67 3.82 -2.02
N GLY A 86 -17.83 4.16 -2.60
CA GLY A 86 -18.99 3.26 -2.69
C GLY A 86 -19.15 2.50 -4.01
N THR A 87 -18.25 2.69 -4.98
CA THR A 87 -18.42 2.13 -6.34
C THR A 87 -17.19 1.44 -6.91
N ASP A 88 -15.98 1.84 -6.50
CA ASP A 88 -14.75 1.16 -6.93
C ASP A 88 -14.54 -0.09 -6.06
N PRO A 89 -14.52 -1.30 -6.64
CA PRO A 89 -14.44 -2.54 -5.86
C PRO A 89 -13.15 -2.62 -5.05
N VAL A 90 -12.03 -2.11 -5.58
CA VAL A 90 -10.74 -2.13 -4.89
C VAL A 90 -10.77 -1.22 -3.65
N LEU A 91 -11.34 -0.01 -3.74
CA LEU A 91 -11.51 0.86 -2.56
C LEU A 91 -12.42 0.21 -1.50
N ILE A 92 -13.47 -0.49 -1.91
CA ILE A 92 -14.37 -1.20 -0.99
C ILE A 92 -13.64 -2.35 -0.29
N GLU A 93 -12.92 -3.19 -1.03
CA GLU A 93 -12.14 -4.31 -0.49
C GLU A 93 -11.07 -3.83 0.49
N LEU A 94 -10.35 -2.76 0.15
CA LEU A 94 -9.35 -2.16 1.02
C LEU A 94 -9.98 -1.58 2.30
N ALA A 95 -11.14 -0.93 2.22
CA ALA A 95 -11.85 -0.41 3.40
C ALA A 95 -12.38 -1.52 4.30
N CYS A 96 -12.91 -2.60 3.71
CA CYS A 96 -13.29 -3.80 4.46
C CYS A 96 -12.08 -4.37 5.22
N SER A 97 -10.94 -4.46 4.55
CA SER A 97 -9.72 -5.04 5.11
C SER A 97 -9.09 -4.18 6.20
N GLU A 98 -9.09 -2.85 6.03
CA GLU A 98 -8.71 -1.89 7.06
C GLU A 98 -9.52 -2.13 8.35
N ARG A 99 -10.84 -2.22 8.21
CA ARG A 99 -11.73 -2.43 9.35
C ARG A 99 -11.51 -3.79 10.01
N SER A 100 -11.33 -4.85 9.22
CA SER A 100 -10.98 -6.18 9.74
C SER A 100 -9.67 -6.15 10.51
N ALA A 101 -8.64 -5.45 10.01
CA ALA A 101 -7.35 -5.31 10.68
C ALA A 101 -7.48 -4.56 12.03
N GLU A 102 -8.29 -3.51 12.07
CA GLU A 102 -8.55 -2.77 13.32
C GLU A 102 -9.27 -3.64 14.35
N ILE A 103 -10.28 -4.41 13.93
CA ILE A 103 -11.02 -5.33 14.81
C ILE A 103 -10.08 -6.43 15.33
N ALA A 104 -9.28 -7.03 14.46
CA ALA A 104 -8.29 -8.05 14.83
C ALA A 104 -7.29 -7.50 15.86
N PHE A 105 -6.78 -6.28 15.65
CA PHE A 105 -5.89 -5.63 16.61
C PHE A 105 -6.55 -5.36 17.96
N ARG A 106 -7.79 -4.85 17.97
CA ARG A 106 -8.55 -4.61 19.20
C ARG A 106 -8.82 -5.91 19.96
N LYS A 107 -9.15 -6.99 19.24
CA LYS A 107 -9.35 -8.32 19.83
C LYS A 107 -8.07 -8.84 20.47
N ALA A 108 -6.95 -8.82 19.75
CA ALA A 108 -5.66 -9.25 20.29
C ALA A 108 -5.25 -8.46 21.55
N ARG A 109 -5.53 -7.15 21.58
CA ARG A 109 -5.30 -6.32 22.76
C ARG A 109 -6.21 -6.71 23.94
N ALA A 110 -7.49 -7.00 23.68
CA ALA A 110 -8.41 -7.43 24.72
C ALA A 110 -8.00 -8.79 25.30
N ASP A 111 -7.69 -9.75 24.43
CA ASP A 111 -7.26 -11.10 24.83
C ASP A 111 -5.99 -11.05 25.69
N ALA A 112 -5.00 -10.24 25.31
CA ALA A 112 -3.78 -10.05 26.10
C ALA A 112 -4.03 -9.43 27.49
N VAL A 113 -5.03 -8.56 27.62
CA VAL A 113 -5.42 -7.98 28.92
C VAL A 113 -6.08 -9.06 29.80
N TYR A 114 -6.93 -9.91 29.23
CA TYR A 114 -7.57 -11.01 29.94
C TYR A 114 -6.55 -12.07 30.40
N GLU A 115 -5.63 -12.49 29.53
CA GLU A 115 -4.55 -13.42 29.91
C GLU A 115 -3.67 -12.86 31.03
N ALA A 116 -3.38 -11.55 31.00
CA ALA A 116 -2.63 -10.90 32.06
C ALA A 116 -3.41 -10.86 33.39
N SER A 117 -4.74 -10.73 33.38
CA SER A 117 -5.54 -10.77 34.61
C SER A 117 -5.63 -12.16 35.24
N ASP A 118 -5.68 -13.23 34.44
CA ASP A 118 -5.72 -14.61 34.93
C ASP A 118 -4.42 -15.04 35.65
N GLN A 119 -3.30 -14.38 35.35
CA GLN A 119 -2.01 -14.62 36.02
C GLN A 119 -1.92 -14.02 37.44
N TRP A 120 -2.88 -13.18 37.84
CA TRP A 120 -2.88 -12.45 39.12
C TRP A 120 -3.95 -12.94 40.11
N THR A 121 -4.70 -13.99 39.75
CA THR A 121 -5.60 -14.75 40.62
C THR A 121 -4.97 -16.04 41.11
#